data_AF-A0A1F9ME08-F1
#
_entry.id   AF-A0A1F9ME08-F1
#
_cell.length_a   1.000
_cell.length_b   1.000
_cell.length_c   1.000
_cell.angle_alpha   90.00
_cell.angle_beta   90.00
_cell.angle_gamma   90.00
#
_symmetry.space_group_name_H-M   'P 1'
#
loop_
_entity.id
_entity.type
_entity.pdbx_description
1 polymer ?
#
loop_
_entity_poly.entity_id
_entity_poly.type
_entity_poly.pdbx_seq_one_letter_code
_entity_poly.pdbx_strand_id
1 'polypeptide(L)'
;GQAQAYRGILQLKINRIQAVAESEVDRSLFLPTAPVAPDAMTEELLRLIMGIKDKHLKKLVLAFFTDLKFVELFKNAPAAKQMHHAYHGGLLEHTLAVANLANLVAGLYPVVDHSLLMAGAILHDLGKIKEYSFNSYPFDYTDDGRLMGHAVMAVEMIQEKIATIQQFPGQRATSLKHLILSHHGRHEFGAPVVPMMLEAFILHFVDDLDAKINTITKISEKAGVPGYQWTEYQRALERFLYVAGPDNQTEAAEPEIHTDGTTKARQSQDDVRQRLLFDSGKPFTE
;
A
#
# COMPACT_ATOMS: atom_id res chain seq x y z
N GLY A 1 8.48 -19.41 24.86
CA GLY A 1 8.25 -18.76 26.16
C GLY A 1 6.87 -19.12 26.66
N GLN A 2 6.34 -18.39 27.65
CA GLN A 2 4.95 -18.50 28.12
C GLN A 2 4.34 -17.09 28.14
N ALA A 3 3.09 -16.95 27.70
CA ALA A 3 2.31 -15.71 27.87
C ALA A 3 1.34 -15.91 29.04
N GLN A 4 1.31 -14.98 30.00
CA GLN A 4 0.44 -15.06 31.17
C GLN A 4 -0.17 -13.69 31.46
N ALA A 5 -1.47 -13.64 31.74
CA ALA A 5 -2.13 -12.42 32.18
C ALA A 5 -1.84 -12.17 33.67
N TYR A 6 -1.33 -10.99 34.01
CA TYR A 6 -1.16 -10.55 35.40
C TYR A 6 -1.85 -9.20 35.57
N ARG A 7 -2.85 -9.16 36.47
CA ARG A 7 -3.72 -7.99 36.69
C ARG A 7 -4.36 -7.43 35.41
N GLY A 8 -4.78 -8.33 34.52
CA GLY A 8 -5.40 -7.97 33.24
C GLY A 8 -4.44 -7.52 32.14
N ILE A 9 -3.13 -7.44 32.43
CA ILE A 9 -2.11 -7.10 31.44
C ILE A 9 -1.41 -8.39 31.00
N LEU A 10 -1.37 -8.64 29.70
CA LEU A 10 -0.66 -9.78 29.13
C LEU A 10 0.86 -9.58 29.30
N GLN A 11 1.53 -10.53 29.93
CA GLN A 11 2.98 -10.54 30.11
C GLN A 11 3.59 -11.71 29.36
N LEU A 12 4.64 -11.44 28.58
CA LEU A 12 5.44 -12.48 27.92
C LEU A 12 6.65 -12.83 28.78
N LYS A 13 6.72 -14.09 29.23
CA LYS A 13 7.91 -14.66 29.86
C LYS A 13 8.76 -15.38 28.81
N ILE A 14 9.90 -14.79 28.49
CA ILE A 14 10.84 -15.33 27.51
C ILE A 14 11.85 -16.23 28.25
N ASN A 15 11.73 -17.55 28.05
CA ASN A 15 12.59 -18.54 28.72
C ASN A 15 13.93 -18.77 28.01
N ARG A 16 14.00 -18.50 26.70
CA ARG A 16 15.18 -18.67 25.85
C ARG A 16 15.07 -17.74 24.64
N ILE A 17 16.18 -17.12 24.26
CA ILE A 17 16.37 -16.37 23.02
C ILE A 17 17.53 -17.02 22.28
N GLN A 18 17.42 -17.14 20.96
CA GLN A 18 18.50 -17.63 20.11
C GLN A 18 18.57 -16.76 18.87
N ALA A 19 19.79 -16.39 18.47
CA ALA A 19 20.02 -15.76 17.18
C ALA A 19 19.85 -16.79 16.05
N VAL A 20 19.10 -16.41 15.03
CA VAL A 20 18.86 -17.18 13.80
C VAL A 20 19.43 -16.39 12.63
N ALA A 21 19.80 -17.07 11.55
CA ALA A 21 20.25 -16.37 10.36
C ALA A 21 19.08 -15.59 9.75
N GLU A 22 19.36 -14.40 9.20
CA GLU A 22 18.33 -13.54 8.64
C GLU A 22 17.58 -14.19 7.47
N SER A 23 18.25 -15.10 6.75
CA SER A 23 17.68 -15.93 5.68
C SER A 23 16.70 -17.01 6.16
N GLU A 24 16.69 -17.32 7.45
CA GLU A 24 15.81 -18.34 8.05
C GLU A 24 14.51 -17.74 8.62
N VAL A 25 14.37 -16.40 8.55
CA VAL A 25 13.23 -15.67 9.11
C VAL A 25 12.36 -15.13 7.99
N ASP A 26 11.13 -15.65 7.90
CA ASP A 26 10.10 -15.00 7.10
C ASP A 26 9.65 -13.72 7.83
N ARG A 27 10.10 -12.57 7.32
CA ARG A 27 9.81 -11.26 7.90
C ARG A 27 8.33 -10.90 7.81
N SER A 28 7.58 -11.46 6.86
CA SER A 28 6.16 -11.17 6.69
C SER A 28 5.32 -11.62 7.88
N LEU A 29 5.80 -12.59 8.67
CA LEU A 29 5.14 -13.05 9.90
C LEU A 29 5.25 -12.06 11.06
N PHE A 30 6.17 -11.09 10.97
CA PHE A 30 6.52 -10.19 12.08
C PHE A 30 6.36 -8.71 11.73
N LEU A 31 6.32 -8.39 10.44
CA LEU A 31 6.24 -7.01 9.94
C LEU A 31 4.98 -6.82 9.10
N PRO A 32 4.35 -5.62 9.15
CA PRO A 32 3.27 -5.32 8.24
C PRO A 32 3.74 -5.44 6.78
N THR A 33 2.90 -6.04 5.94
CA THR A 33 3.13 -6.23 4.50
C THR A 33 1.94 -5.70 3.71
N ALA A 34 2.14 -5.44 2.41
CA ALA A 34 1.05 -5.06 1.52
C ALA A 34 -0.05 -6.16 1.50
N PRO A 35 -1.33 -5.80 1.43
CA PRO A 35 -2.44 -6.76 1.40
C PRO A 35 -2.51 -7.57 0.11
N VAL A 36 -1.93 -7.06 -0.99
CA VAL A 36 -1.84 -7.73 -2.29
C VAL A 36 -0.46 -8.34 -2.47
N ALA A 37 -0.39 -9.53 -3.06
CA ALA A 37 0.87 -10.22 -3.32
C ALA A 37 1.81 -9.37 -4.20
N PRO A 38 3.09 -9.16 -3.81
CA PRO A 38 4.03 -8.33 -4.55
C PRO A 38 4.25 -8.76 -6.01
N ASP A 39 4.16 -10.05 -6.31
CA ASP A 39 4.31 -10.57 -7.68
C ASP A 39 3.16 -10.12 -8.59
N ALA A 40 1.92 -10.21 -8.10
CA ALA A 40 0.75 -9.75 -8.85
C ALA A 40 0.79 -8.24 -9.13
N MET A 41 1.20 -7.44 -8.13
CA MET A 41 1.39 -5.99 -8.32
C MET A 41 2.52 -5.69 -9.32
N THR A 42 3.60 -6.46 -9.28
CA THR A 42 4.73 -6.30 -10.22
C THR A 42 4.28 -6.61 -11.65
N GLU A 43 3.52 -7.68 -11.86
CA GLU A 43 2.97 -8.03 -13.17
C GLU A 43 2.04 -6.93 -13.71
N GLU A 44 1.18 -6.36 -12.86
CA GLU A 44 0.31 -5.26 -13.25
C GLU A 44 1.10 -4.00 -13.61
N LEU A 45 2.10 -3.64 -12.80
CA LEU A 45 2.97 -2.51 -13.07
C LEU A 45 3.71 -2.70 -14.40
N LEU A 46 4.20 -3.92 -14.69
CA LEU A 46 4.81 -4.25 -15.98
C LEU A 46 3.83 -4.08 -17.15
N ARG A 47 2.54 -4.43 -16.98
CA ARG A 47 1.51 -4.15 -18.00
C ARG A 47 1.37 -2.65 -18.28
N LEU A 48 1.36 -1.82 -17.24
CA LEU A 48 1.32 -0.36 -17.39
C LEU A 48 2.57 0.18 -18.09
N ILE A 49 3.76 -0.30 -17.72
CA ILE A 49 5.03 0.04 -18.38
C ILE A 49 4.97 -0.30 -19.88
N MET A 50 4.37 -1.44 -20.22
CA MET A 50 4.20 -1.85 -21.61
C MET A 50 3.25 -0.95 -22.40
N GLY A 51 2.36 -0.21 -21.74
CA GLY A 51 1.48 0.79 -22.34
C GLY A 51 2.16 2.11 -22.72
N ILE A 52 3.37 2.39 -22.24
CA ILE A 52 4.13 3.60 -22.59
C ILE A 52 4.48 3.56 -24.08
N LYS A 53 4.11 4.61 -24.82
CA LYS A 53 4.28 4.70 -26.28
C LYS A 53 5.60 5.37 -26.69
N ASP A 54 6.07 6.34 -25.93
CA ASP A 54 7.39 6.95 -26.17
C ASP A 54 8.51 5.92 -25.94
N LYS A 55 9.24 5.60 -27.01
CA LYS A 55 10.27 4.54 -26.99
C LYS A 55 11.41 4.81 -26.01
N HIS A 56 11.77 6.08 -25.79
CA HIS A 56 12.88 6.44 -24.91
C HIS A 56 12.47 6.34 -23.46
N LEU A 57 11.30 6.89 -23.11
CA LEU A 57 10.73 6.78 -21.77
C LEU A 57 10.45 5.32 -21.42
N LYS A 58 9.86 4.54 -22.33
CA LYS A 58 9.64 3.10 -22.12
C LYS A 58 10.94 2.35 -21.87
N LYS A 59 11.98 2.61 -22.68
CA LYS A 59 13.29 1.99 -22.51
C LYS A 59 13.94 2.36 -21.17
N LEU A 60 13.80 3.61 -20.73
CA LEU A 60 14.28 4.07 -19.43
C LEU A 60 13.59 3.36 -18.28
N VAL A 61 12.26 3.32 -18.28
CA VAL A 61 11.49 2.65 -17.22
C VAL A 61 11.84 1.15 -17.20
N LEU A 62 11.84 0.48 -18.36
CA LEU A 62 12.25 -0.93 -18.45
C LEU A 62 13.67 -1.18 -17.93
N ALA A 63 14.62 -0.25 -18.15
CA ALA A 63 16.00 -0.43 -17.66
C ALA A 63 16.14 -0.50 -16.12
N PHE A 64 15.13 -0.06 -15.38
CA PHE A 64 15.00 -0.31 -13.95
C PHE A 64 14.33 -1.66 -13.68
N PHE A 65 13.21 -1.95 -14.32
CA PHE A 65 12.42 -3.16 -14.04
C PHE A 65 12.95 -4.45 -14.69
N THR A 66 13.99 -4.38 -15.52
CA THR A 66 14.75 -5.55 -15.97
C THR A 66 15.98 -5.85 -15.10
N ASP A 67 16.30 -4.99 -14.13
CA ASP A 67 17.37 -5.20 -13.17
C ASP A 67 16.81 -5.96 -11.96
N LEU A 68 17.11 -7.25 -11.86
CA LEU A 68 16.55 -8.13 -10.82
C LEU A 68 16.85 -7.64 -9.41
N LYS A 69 18.04 -7.05 -9.18
CA LYS A 69 18.41 -6.52 -7.86
C LYS A 69 17.58 -5.29 -7.52
N PHE A 70 17.37 -4.41 -8.48
CA PHE A 70 16.50 -3.25 -8.30
C PHE A 70 15.07 -3.70 -7.99
N VAL A 71 14.51 -4.63 -8.76
CA VAL A 71 13.14 -5.11 -8.58
C VAL A 71 12.95 -5.75 -7.20
N GLU A 72 13.90 -6.56 -6.74
CA GLU A 72 13.85 -7.16 -5.41
C GLU A 72 13.84 -6.10 -4.29
N LEU A 73 14.68 -5.06 -4.40
CA LEU A 73 14.68 -3.95 -3.44
C LEU A 73 13.37 -3.15 -3.53
N PHE A 74 12.89 -2.85 -4.74
CA PHE A 74 11.67 -2.09 -4.98
C PHE A 74 10.43 -2.78 -4.38
N LYS A 75 10.33 -4.10 -4.55
CA LYS A 75 9.25 -4.93 -3.98
C LYS A 75 9.24 -4.97 -2.47
N ASN A 76 10.38 -4.71 -1.83
CA ASN A 76 10.51 -4.78 -0.38
C ASN A 76 10.51 -3.39 0.28
N ALA A 77 10.83 -2.32 -0.45
CA ALA A 77 10.93 -0.99 0.12
C ALA A 77 9.57 -0.46 0.63
N PRO A 78 9.57 0.31 1.73
CA PRO A 78 8.40 1.06 2.17
C PRO A 78 8.21 2.35 1.36
N ALA A 79 6.98 2.85 1.25
CA ALA A 79 6.76 4.17 0.66
C ALA A 79 6.95 5.31 1.67
N ALA A 80 6.93 5.04 2.97
CA ALA A 80 7.20 6.06 3.98
C ALA A 80 7.78 5.42 5.24
N LYS A 81 8.45 6.23 6.07
CA LYS A 81 8.97 5.76 7.36
C LYS A 81 7.86 5.37 8.35
N GLN A 82 6.79 6.17 8.44
CA GLN A 82 5.72 6.00 9.45
C GLN A 82 4.29 6.28 8.95
N MET A 83 4.14 6.79 7.72
CA MET A 83 2.86 7.31 7.21
C MET A 83 2.19 6.33 6.23
N HIS A 84 1.70 6.82 5.09
CA HIS A 84 1.06 6.01 4.06
C HIS A 84 2.02 4.94 3.55
N HIS A 85 1.52 3.72 3.38
CA HIS A 85 2.31 2.58 2.91
C HIS A 85 3.66 2.36 3.65
N ALA A 86 3.72 2.66 4.95
CA ALA A 86 4.91 2.45 5.79
C ALA A 86 5.10 0.97 6.21
N TYR A 87 5.24 0.10 5.21
CA TYR A 87 5.39 -1.34 5.35
C TYR A 87 6.13 -1.95 4.16
N HIS A 88 6.60 -3.19 4.29
CA HIS A 88 7.26 -3.88 3.19
C HIS A 88 6.33 -4.06 1.99
N GLY A 89 6.82 -3.70 0.80
CA GLY A 89 6.02 -3.66 -0.44
C GLY A 89 5.14 -2.43 -0.59
N GLY A 90 5.19 -1.51 0.38
CA GLY A 90 4.43 -0.27 0.32
C GLY A 90 4.82 0.62 -0.86
N LEU A 91 6.11 0.68 -1.23
CA LEU A 91 6.57 1.48 -2.37
C LEU A 91 5.96 0.97 -3.69
N LEU A 92 5.94 -0.35 -3.90
CA LEU A 92 5.36 -0.98 -5.08
C LEU A 92 3.84 -0.74 -5.15
N GLU A 93 3.13 -0.95 -4.04
CA GLU A 93 1.68 -0.72 -3.97
C GLU A 93 1.32 0.74 -4.28
N HIS A 94 2.01 1.68 -3.63
CA HIS A 94 1.82 3.12 -3.87
C HIS A 94 2.13 3.50 -5.32
N THR A 95 3.26 3.06 -5.86
CA THR A 95 3.63 3.35 -7.25
C THR A 95 2.60 2.79 -8.23
N LEU A 96 2.08 1.58 -7.99
CA LEU A 96 1.04 1.00 -8.82
C LEU A 96 -0.27 1.78 -8.75
N ALA A 97 -0.69 2.19 -7.55
CA ALA A 97 -1.90 3.00 -7.36
C ALA A 97 -1.78 4.37 -8.07
N VAL A 98 -0.67 5.08 -7.87
CA VAL A 98 -0.37 6.35 -8.55
C VAL A 98 -0.33 6.18 -10.07
N ALA A 99 0.31 5.13 -10.58
CA ALA A 99 0.34 4.83 -12.01
C ALA A 99 -1.05 4.52 -12.58
N ASN A 100 -1.89 3.79 -11.86
CA ASN A 100 -3.27 3.51 -12.27
C ASN A 100 -4.12 4.80 -12.29
N LEU A 101 -4.04 5.63 -11.25
CA LEU A 101 -4.71 6.93 -11.20
C LEU A 101 -4.25 7.85 -12.35
N ALA A 102 -2.94 7.94 -12.56
CA ALA A 102 -2.36 8.70 -13.65
C ALA A 102 -2.85 8.21 -15.03
N ASN A 103 -2.93 6.90 -15.23
CA ASN A 103 -3.43 6.30 -16.47
C ASN A 103 -4.91 6.63 -16.72
N LEU A 104 -5.74 6.59 -15.66
CA LEU A 104 -7.15 6.99 -15.73
C LEU A 104 -7.30 8.46 -16.11
N VAL A 105 -6.57 9.35 -15.44
CA VAL A 105 -6.60 10.80 -15.72
C VAL A 105 -6.16 11.07 -17.16
N ALA A 106 -5.05 10.47 -17.61
CA ALA A 106 -4.58 10.62 -18.99
C ALA A 106 -5.58 10.08 -20.03
N GLY A 107 -6.36 9.06 -19.70
CA GLY A 107 -7.43 8.54 -20.55
C GLY A 107 -8.61 9.51 -20.71
N LEU A 108 -8.87 10.35 -19.70
CA LEU A 108 -9.93 11.36 -19.73
C LEU A 108 -9.51 12.65 -20.43
N TYR A 109 -8.22 12.99 -20.43
CA TYR A 109 -7.70 14.25 -20.97
C TYR A 109 -6.68 14.00 -22.09
N PRO A 110 -7.10 13.99 -23.37
CA PRO A 110 -6.22 13.70 -24.50
C PRO A 110 -5.03 14.66 -24.69
N VAL A 111 -5.09 15.84 -24.06
CA VAL A 111 -4.02 16.85 -24.09
C VAL A 111 -2.80 16.45 -23.25
N VAL A 112 -2.96 15.48 -22.35
CA VAL A 112 -1.91 15.00 -21.44
C VAL A 112 -0.93 14.13 -22.21
N ASP A 113 0.38 14.39 -22.06
CA ASP A 113 1.39 13.45 -22.53
C ASP A 113 1.39 12.21 -21.63
N HIS A 114 0.58 11.22 -22.04
CA HIS A 114 0.42 9.94 -21.34
C HIS A 114 1.76 9.26 -21.06
N SER A 115 2.69 9.24 -22.01
CA SER A 115 3.96 8.53 -21.83
C SER A 115 4.86 9.22 -20.81
N LEU A 116 4.90 10.56 -20.82
CA LEU A 116 5.65 11.32 -19.83
C LEU A 116 5.04 11.20 -18.43
N LEU A 117 3.72 11.32 -18.31
CA LEU A 117 3.03 11.18 -17.03
C LEU A 117 3.20 9.78 -16.45
N MET A 118 3.03 8.73 -17.25
CA MET A 118 3.23 7.35 -16.79
C MET A 118 4.67 7.08 -16.36
N ALA A 119 5.66 7.57 -17.11
CA ALA A 119 7.06 7.45 -16.70
C ALA A 119 7.34 8.21 -15.40
N GLY A 120 6.76 9.40 -15.22
CA GLY A 120 6.84 10.15 -13.97
C GLY A 120 6.21 9.40 -12.80
N ALA A 121 4.96 8.92 -12.96
CA ALA A 121 4.23 8.17 -11.94
C ALA A 121 4.98 6.92 -11.49
N ILE A 122 5.57 6.16 -12.41
CA ILE A 122 6.27 4.92 -12.09
C ILE A 122 7.64 5.18 -11.43
N LEU A 123 8.25 6.34 -11.67
CA LEU A 123 9.62 6.63 -11.25
C LEU A 123 9.74 7.66 -10.12
N HIS A 124 8.66 8.37 -9.74
CA HIS A 124 8.73 9.53 -8.84
C HIS A 124 9.40 9.22 -7.48
N ASP A 125 9.16 8.02 -6.96
CA ASP A 125 9.58 7.62 -5.62
C ASP A 125 10.69 6.57 -5.59
N LEU A 126 11.31 6.22 -6.71
CA LEU A 126 12.34 5.16 -6.76
C LEU A 126 13.55 5.43 -5.86
N GLY A 127 13.80 6.70 -5.52
CA GLY A 127 14.85 7.11 -4.59
C GLY A 127 14.63 6.55 -3.17
N LYS A 128 13.40 6.17 -2.80
CA LYS A 128 13.07 5.59 -1.49
C LYS A 128 13.82 4.27 -1.21
N ILE A 129 14.23 3.55 -2.26
CA ILE A 129 15.10 2.36 -2.14
C ILE A 129 16.46 2.71 -1.52
N LYS A 130 16.99 3.91 -1.78
CA LYS A 130 18.26 4.39 -1.22
C LYS A 130 18.04 5.27 0.01
N GLU A 131 16.89 5.92 0.12
CA GLU A 131 16.55 6.81 1.24
C GLU A 131 16.40 6.05 2.56
N TYR A 132 15.78 4.87 2.52
CA TYR A 132 15.46 4.10 3.72
C TYR A 132 16.40 2.91 3.93
N SER A 133 16.75 2.68 5.18
CA SER A 133 17.19 1.38 5.68
C SER A 133 15.97 0.61 6.15
N PHE A 134 15.65 -0.48 5.43
CA PHE A 134 14.46 -1.28 5.66
C PHE A 134 14.76 -2.76 5.92
N ASN A 135 16.00 -3.12 6.26
CA ASN A 135 16.32 -4.49 6.64
C ASN A 135 15.84 -4.85 8.06
N SER A 136 15.58 -3.84 8.88
CA SER A 136 15.06 -3.98 10.24
C SER A 136 13.91 -3.00 10.48
N TYR A 137 13.05 -3.33 11.46
CA TYR A 137 11.94 -2.49 11.90
C TYR A 137 12.23 -1.91 13.30
N PRO A 138 11.89 -0.64 13.58
CA PRO A 138 11.27 0.33 12.68
C PRO A 138 12.23 0.73 11.54
N PHE A 139 11.67 1.03 10.36
CA PHE A 139 12.45 1.56 9.26
C PHE A 139 13.14 2.87 9.67
N ASP A 140 14.32 3.12 9.13
CA ASP A 140 15.05 4.37 9.36
C ASP A 140 15.61 4.95 8.06
N TYR A 141 16.13 6.17 8.13
CA TYR A 141 16.83 6.78 7.01
C TYR A 141 18.27 6.27 6.92
N THR A 142 18.79 6.16 5.71
CA THR A 142 20.23 6.14 5.48
C THR A 142 20.81 7.55 5.68
N ASP A 143 22.14 7.67 5.85
CA ASP A 143 22.78 8.98 5.94
C ASP A 143 22.52 9.81 4.68
N ASP A 144 22.70 9.19 3.51
CA ASP A 144 22.40 9.79 2.22
C ASP A 144 20.93 10.21 2.13
N GLY A 145 20.00 9.34 2.57
CA GLY A 145 18.57 9.59 2.55
C GLY A 145 18.19 10.80 3.36
N ARG A 146 18.81 10.95 4.54
CA ARG A 146 18.55 12.07 5.44
C ARG A 146 19.15 13.39 4.97
N LEU A 147 20.24 13.34 4.20
CA LEU A 147 20.93 14.52 3.68
C LEU A 147 20.37 15.00 2.33
N MET A 148 19.95 14.08 1.46
CA MET A 148 19.57 14.40 0.07
C MET A 148 18.06 14.26 -0.19
N GLY A 149 17.40 13.29 0.45
CA GLY A 149 15.99 12.95 0.19
C GLY A 149 15.76 12.20 -1.12
N HIS A 150 14.65 11.46 -1.19
CA HIS A 150 14.37 10.55 -2.30
C HIS A 150 14.23 11.23 -3.67
N ALA A 151 13.68 12.44 -3.75
CA ALA A 151 13.42 13.11 -5.03
C ALA A 151 14.73 13.42 -5.79
N VAL A 152 15.77 13.87 -5.06
CA VAL A 152 17.10 14.13 -5.61
C VAL A 152 17.77 12.82 -6.03
N MET A 153 17.76 11.83 -5.14
CA MET A 153 18.31 10.50 -5.44
C MET A 153 17.64 9.84 -6.66
N ALA A 154 16.33 9.99 -6.79
CA ALA A 154 15.59 9.48 -7.94
C ALA A 154 16.08 10.11 -9.23
N VAL A 155 16.31 11.43 -9.25
CA VAL A 155 16.88 12.13 -10.41
C VAL A 155 18.30 11.66 -10.73
N GLU A 156 19.15 11.41 -9.74
CA GLU A 156 20.50 10.87 -9.95
C GLU A 156 20.45 9.48 -10.60
N MET A 157 19.65 8.57 -10.03
CA MET A 157 19.44 7.22 -10.56
C MET A 157 18.88 7.25 -12.00
N ILE A 158 17.92 8.14 -12.27
CA ILE A 158 17.37 8.35 -13.61
C ILE A 158 18.44 8.87 -14.56
N GLN A 159 19.26 9.83 -14.14
CA GLN A 159 20.33 10.38 -14.97
C GLN A 159 21.38 9.33 -15.32
N GLU A 160 21.76 8.47 -14.37
CA GLU A 160 22.66 7.34 -14.61
C GLU A 160 22.09 6.40 -15.68
N LYS A 161 20.81 6.01 -15.57
CA LYS A 161 20.17 5.14 -16.58
C LYS A 161 20.02 5.84 -17.93
N ILE A 162 19.66 7.13 -17.97
CA ILE A 162 19.59 7.93 -19.21
C ILE A 162 20.93 7.92 -19.95
N ALA A 163 22.06 8.03 -19.25
CA ALA A 163 23.39 8.02 -19.85
C ALA A 163 23.72 6.70 -20.59
N THR A 164 23.06 5.60 -20.23
CA THR A 164 23.20 4.29 -20.91
C THR A 164 22.31 4.15 -22.15
N ILE A 165 21.39 5.09 -22.38
CA ILE A 165 20.43 5.03 -23.49
C ILE A 165 20.90 5.94 -24.62
N GLN A 166 21.31 5.33 -25.72
CA GLN A 166 21.72 6.06 -26.93
C GLN A 166 20.65 7.06 -27.39
N GLN A 167 21.10 8.30 -27.62
CA GLN A 167 20.29 9.40 -28.17
C GLN A 167 19.00 9.67 -27.38
N PHE A 168 19.03 9.58 -26.05
CA PHE A 168 17.90 9.99 -25.22
C PHE A 168 17.58 11.49 -25.43
N PRO A 169 16.35 11.89 -25.79
CA PRO A 169 16.03 13.29 -26.04
C PRO A 169 16.20 14.16 -24.79
N GLY A 170 17.05 15.19 -24.86
CA GLY A 170 17.34 16.06 -23.71
C GLY A 170 16.10 16.71 -23.11
N GLN A 171 15.15 17.16 -23.93
CA GLN A 171 13.90 17.73 -23.45
C GLN A 171 13.05 16.72 -22.66
N ARG A 172 12.97 15.45 -23.12
CA ARG A 172 12.28 14.38 -22.39
C ARG A 172 12.91 14.14 -21.02
N ALA A 173 14.25 14.16 -20.96
CA ALA A 173 14.98 13.98 -19.71
C ALA A 173 14.69 15.13 -18.73
N THR A 174 14.73 16.38 -19.20
CA THR A 174 14.43 17.55 -18.37
C THR A 174 12.99 17.53 -17.86
N SER A 175 12.02 17.26 -18.72
CA SER A 175 10.61 17.18 -18.33
C SER A 175 10.37 16.08 -17.31
N LEU A 176 10.91 14.87 -17.51
CA LEU A 176 10.77 13.78 -16.55
C LEU A 176 11.35 14.17 -15.19
N LYS A 177 12.59 14.69 -15.14
CA LYS A 177 13.20 15.14 -13.89
C LYS A 177 12.39 16.24 -13.20
N HIS A 178 11.77 17.14 -13.97
CA HIS A 178 10.87 18.15 -13.40
C HIS A 178 9.67 17.51 -12.70
N LEU A 179 9.05 16.48 -13.30
CA LEU A 179 7.98 15.71 -12.65
C LEU A 179 8.47 15.12 -11.32
N ILE A 180 9.65 14.48 -11.31
CA ILE A 180 10.22 13.90 -10.08
C ILE A 180 10.55 14.97 -9.03
N LEU A 181 11.12 16.11 -9.40
CA LEU A 181 11.50 17.15 -8.43
C LEU A 181 10.31 17.97 -7.92
N SER A 182 9.14 17.86 -8.56
CA SER A 182 7.97 18.66 -8.20
C SER A 182 6.77 17.87 -7.73
N HIS A 183 6.85 16.54 -7.62
CA HIS A 183 5.69 15.70 -7.28
C HIS A 183 5.08 16.02 -5.90
N HIS A 184 5.86 16.48 -4.92
CA HIS A 184 5.32 16.96 -3.64
C HIS A 184 4.51 18.27 -3.75
N GLY A 185 4.54 18.95 -4.89
CA GLY A 185 3.67 20.08 -5.22
C GLY A 185 4.05 21.42 -4.60
N ARG A 186 4.54 21.42 -3.37
CA ARG A 186 4.83 22.61 -2.56
C ARG A 186 6.16 22.46 -1.84
N HIS A 187 6.86 23.57 -1.61
CA HIS A 187 8.12 23.56 -0.86
C HIS A 187 7.91 23.11 0.59
N GLU A 188 6.77 23.47 1.18
CA GLU A 188 6.34 23.06 2.52
C GLU A 188 6.13 21.55 2.64
N PHE A 189 5.87 20.87 1.52
CA PHE A 189 5.76 19.41 1.44
C PHE A 189 7.09 18.75 1.03
N GLY A 190 8.18 19.51 0.94
CA GLY A 190 9.51 19.00 0.64
C GLY A 190 9.86 18.97 -0.85
N ALA A 191 9.08 19.62 -1.72
CA ALA A 191 9.43 19.73 -3.14
C ALA A 191 10.63 20.68 -3.36
N PRO A 192 11.72 20.25 -4.03
CA PRO A 192 12.78 21.18 -4.45
C PRO A 192 12.30 22.30 -5.37
N VAL A 193 11.36 21.98 -6.27
CA VAL A 193 10.71 22.94 -7.19
C VAL A 193 9.21 22.64 -7.26
N VAL A 194 8.39 23.63 -7.60
CA VAL A 194 6.93 23.44 -7.72
C VAL A 194 6.53 22.93 -9.12
N PRO A 195 5.35 22.31 -9.29
CA PRO A 195 4.85 21.89 -10.60
C PRO A 195 4.75 23.07 -11.58
N MET A 196 5.31 22.90 -12.78
CA MET A 196 5.35 23.90 -13.86
C MET A 196 4.85 23.33 -15.20
N MET A 197 4.35 22.10 -15.19
CA MET A 197 3.86 21.36 -16.35
C MET A 197 2.52 20.71 -16.01
N LEU A 198 1.66 20.53 -17.02
CA LEU A 198 0.37 19.86 -16.85
C LEU A 198 0.53 18.49 -16.20
N GLU A 199 1.45 17.67 -16.71
CA GLU A 199 1.74 16.34 -16.19
C GLU A 199 2.29 16.38 -14.76
N ALA A 200 3.05 17.42 -14.40
CA ALA A 200 3.56 17.59 -13.04
C ALA A 200 2.44 17.95 -12.04
N PHE A 201 1.47 18.78 -12.44
CA PHE A 201 0.29 19.05 -11.63
C PHE A 201 -0.53 17.77 -11.42
N ILE A 202 -0.77 17.02 -12.50
CA ILE A 202 -1.51 15.77 -12.41
C ILE A 202 -0.80 14.79 -11.47
N LEU A 203 0.50 14.56 -11.69
CA LEU A 203 1.30 13.66 -10.86
C LEU A 203 1.21 14.03 -9.38
N HIS A 204 1.41 15.30 -9.04
CA HIS A 204 1.29 15.78 -7.67
C HIS A 204 -0.08 15.44 -7.06
N PHE A 205 -1.17 15.72 -7.78
CA PHE A 205 -2.50 15.48 -7.23
C PHE A 205 -2.84 14.00 -7.08
N VAL A 206 -2.40 13.13 -8.01
CA VAL A 206 -2.68 11.70 -7.88
C VAL A 206 -1.83 11.03 -6.80
N ASP A 207 -0.60 11.50 -6.60
CA ASP A 207 0.30 11.09 -5.51
C ASP A 207 -0.30 11.44 -4.13
N ASP A 208 -0.64 12.72 -3.94
CA ASP A 208 -1.27 13.21 -2.71
C ASP A 208 -2.64 12.58 -2.44
N LEU A 209 -3.42 12.29 -3.50
CA LEU A 209 -4.70 11.58 -3.39
C LEU A 209 -4.52 10.17 -2.84
N ASP A 210 -3.59 9.39 -3.40
CA ASP A 210 -3.33 8.02 -2.94
C ASP A 210 -2.85 8.00 -1.48
N ALA A 211 -1.89 8.87 -1.14
CA ALA A 211 -1.39 9.02 0.22
C ALA A 211 -2.52 9.32 1.23
N LYS A 212 -3.48 10.19 0.86
CA LYS A 212 -4.65 10.52 1.68
C LYS A 212 -5.64 9.38 1.77
N ILE A 213 -5.95 8.70 0.68
CA ILE A 213 -6.82 7.51 0.68
C ILE A 213 -6.25 6.45 1.63
N ASN A 214 -4.97 6.09 1.48
CA ASN A 214 -4.33 5.09 2.35
C ASN A 214 -4.39 5.50 3.83
N THR A 215 -4.11 6.77 4.12
CA THR A 215 -4.13 7.29 5.50
C THR A 215 -5.53 7.23 6.10
N ILE A 216 -6.55 7.70 5.37
CA ILE A 216 -7.93 7.74 5.85
C ILE A 216 -8.49 6.32 6.03
N THR A 217 -8.23 5.42 5.08
CA THR A 217 -8.66 4.01 5.17
C THR A 217 -8.09 3.34 6.42
N LYS A 218 -6.79 3.50 6.70
CA LYS A 218 -6.16 2.96 7.92
C LYS A 218 -6.72 3.56 9.22
N ILE A 219 -7.14 4.82 9.19
CA ILE A 219 -7.81 5.45 10.34
C ILE A 219 -9.21 4.83 10.53
N SER A 220 -9.94 4.62 9.44
CA SER A 220 -11.25 3.96 9.41
C SER A 220 -11.18 2.54 9.99
N GLU A 221 -10.20 1.74 9.56
CA GLU A 221 -10.00 0.35 10.02
C GLU A 221 -9.69 0.25 11.52
N LYS A 222 -9.09 1.29 12.10
CA LYS A 222 -8.80 1.37 13.54
C LYS A 222 -9.96 1.91 14.37
N ALA A 223 -11.02 2.40 13.74
CA ALA A 223 -12.17 2.93 14.45
C ALA A 223 -12.90 1.77 15.17
N GLY A 224 -13.06 1.88 16.49
CA GLY A 224 -13.45 0.75 17.34
C GLY A 224 -14.95 0.45 17.38
N VAL A 225 -15.77 1.21 16.66
CA VAL A 225 -17.24 1.10 16.68
C VAL A 225 -17.78 1.09 15.26
N PRO A 226 -18.78 0.26 14.90
CA PRO A 226 -19.44 0.32 13.60
C PRO A 226 -20.10 1.69 13.33
N GLY A 227 -20.16 2.08 12.06
CA GLY A 227 -20.79 3.32 11.62
C GLY A 227 -19.90 4.57 11.71
N TYR A 228 -20.43 5.71 11.29
CA TYR A 228 -19.67 6.95 11.20
C TYR A 228 -19.41 7.60 12.57
N GLN A 229 -18.14 7.92 12.82
CA GLN A 229 -17.68 8.57 14.05
C GLN A 229 -16.57 9.58 13.77
N TRP A 230 -16.40 10.51 14.70
CA TRP A 230 -15.29 11.46 14.67
C TRP A 230 -14.01 10.78 15.15
N THR A 231 -12.92 11.00 14.43
CA THR A 231 -11.58 10.62 14.85
C THR A 231 -11.03 11.62 15.87
N GLU A 232 -9.94 11.28 16.55
CA GLU A 232 -9.04 12.29 17.13
C GLU A 232 -8.47 13.22 16.05
N TYR A 233 -7.93 14.37 16.45
CA TYR A 233 -7.34 15.33 15.51
C TYR A 233 -6.17 14.71 14.73
N GLN A 234 -6.29 14.65 13.41
CA GLN A 234 -5.27 14.09 12.53
C GLN A 234 -4.28 15.18 12.13
N ARG A 235 -3.13 15.24 12.80
CA ARG A 235 -2.11 16.29 12.55
C ARG A 235 -1.67 16.36 11.09
N ALA A 236 -1.45 15.22 10.45
CA ALA A 236 -1.01 15.16 9.06
C ALA A 236 -2.04 15.70 8.05
N LEU A 237 -3.31 15.79 8.44
CA LEU A 237 -4.40 16.30 7.60
C LEU A 237 -4.99 17.61 8.15
N GLU A 238 -4.48 18.07 9.29
CA GLU A 238 -4.90 19.29 10.00
C GLU A 238 -6.42 19.38 10.25
N ARG A 239 -7.06 18.25 10.56
CA ARG A 239 -8.51 18.20 10.80
C ARG A 239 -8.93 16.98 11.62
N PHE A 240 -10.12 17.06 12.20
CA PHE A 240 -10.88 15.88 12.60
C PHE A 240 -11.52 15.27 11.35
N LEU A 241 -11.60 13.94 11.29
CA LEU A 241 -12.26 13.22 10.20
C LEU A 241 -13.55 12.58 10.70
N TYR A 242 -14.54 12.48 9.83
CA TYR A 242 -15.76 11.71 10.06
C TYR A 242 -15.70 10.45 9.21
N VAL A 243 -15.40 9.30 9.83
CA VAL A 243 -15.08 8.04 9.14
C VAL A 243 -15.97 6.91 9.64
N ALA A 244 -16.24 5.93 8.77
CA ALA A 244 -17.03 4.76 9.13
C ALA A 244 -16.12 3.65 9.69
N GLY A 245 -16.42 3.17 10.91
CA GLY A 245 -15.76 1.98 11.42
C GLY A 245 -16.23 0.71 10.70
N PRO A 246 -15.47 -0.39 10.81
CA PRO A 246 -15.81 -1.64 10.15
C PRO A 246 -17.17 -2.16 10.63
N ASP A 247 -18.02 -2.59 9.70
CA ASP A 247 -19.25 -3.29 10.04
C ASP A 247 -18.88 -4.69 10.54
N ASN A 248 -19.17 -4.95 11.82
CA ASN A 248 -19.03 -6.27 12.45
C ASN A 248 -19.94 -7.37 11.82
N GLN A 249 -20.58 -7.11 10.68
CA GLN A 249 -21.42 -8.07 9.96
C GLN A 249 -20.67 -8.89 8.91
N THR A 250 -19.36 -8.68 8.73
CA THR A 250 -18.54 -9.65 8.02
C THR A 250 -18.12 -10.71 9.04
N GLU A 251 -19.02 -11.66 9.33
CA GLU A 251 -18.68 -12.85 10.10
C GLU A 251 -17.41 -13.46 9.52
N ALA A 252 -16.37 -13.52 10.35
CA ALA A 252 -15.28 -14.46 10.13
C ALA A 252 -15.94 -15.83 9.97
N ALA A 253 -15.88 -16.40 8.77
CA ALA A 253 -16.29 -17.77 8.56
C ALA A 253 -15.56 -18.63 9.60
N GLU A 254 -16.29 -19.11 10.59
CA GLU A 254 -15.75 -20.05 11.57
C GLU A 254 -15.21 -21.24 10.78
N PRO A 255 -13.97 -21.70 11.04
CA PRO A 255 -13.49 -22.91 10.40
C PRO A 255 -14.38 -24.06 10.88
N GLU A 256 -15.14 -24.66 9.97
CA GLU A 256 -15.88 -25.89 10.23
C GLU A 256 -14.89 -26.93 10.77
N ILE A 257 -14.99 -27.20 12.07
CA ILE A 257 -14.31 -28.33 12.68
C ILE A 257 -15.07 -29.57 12.19
N HIS A 258 -14.55 -30.21 11.14
CA HIS A 258 -14.94 -31.57 10.77
C HIS A 258 -14.58 -32.50 11.93
N THR A 259 -15.54 -32.76 12.82
CA THR A 259 -15.47 -33.89 13.74
C THR A 259 -15.83 -35.14 12.96
N ASP A 260 -14.81 -35.90 12.58
CA ASP A 260 -14.95 -37.18 11.90
C ASP A 260 -15.70 -38.16 12.82
N GLY A 261 -16.83 -38.66 12.31
CA GLY A 261 -17.76 -39.50 13.05
C GLY A 261 -17.35 -40.96 13.05
N THR A 262 -16.97 -41.49 14.20
CA THR A 262 -17.13 -42.91 14.56
C THR A 262 -17.43 -42.93 16.06
N THR A 263 -18.59 -43.37 16.54
CA THR A 263 -18.89 -44.79 16.77
C THR A 263 -20.39 -44.98 17.08
N LYS A 264 -20.87 -46.18 16.74
CA LYS A 264 -22.24 -46.74 16.78
C LYS A 264 -23.08 -46.61 18.07
N ALA A 265 -24.38 -46.41 17.80
CA ALA A 265 -25.57 -47.09 18.33
C ALA A 265 -25.97 -46.99 19.83
N ARG A 266 -27.18 -46.46 20.05
CA ARG A 266 -28.23 -47.14 20.82
C ARG A 266 -29.63 -46.67 20.44
N GLN A 267 -30.48 -47.63 20.08
CA GLN A 267 -31.93 -47.47 19.89
C GLN A 267 -32.63 -47.26 21.24
N SER A 268 -33.65 -46.42 21.27
CA SER A 268 -34.92 -46.75 21.93
C SER A 268 -36.06 -45.97 21.27
N GLN A 269 -37.10 -46.71 20.92
CA GLN A 269 -38.39 -46.24 20.42
C GLN A 269 -39.20 -45.57 21.54
N ASP A 270 -40.35 -45.02 21.13
CA ASP A 270 -41.43 -44.38 21.89
C ASP A 270 -41.27 -42.84 21.95
N ASP A 271 -42.21 -42.00 21.52
CA ASP A 271 -43.66 -42.17 21.55
C ASP A 271 -44.35 -41.26 20.51
N VAL A 272 -45.51 -41.72 20.03
CA VAL A 272 -46.39 -41.07 19.05
C VAL A 272 -47.50 -40.34 19.82
N ARG A 273 -48.00 -39.21 19.28
CA ARG A 273 -49.21 -38.40 19.68
C ARG A 273 -48.79 -37.09 20.38
N GLN A 274 -49.31 -35.91 20.07
CA GLN A 274 -50.66 -35.54 19.63
C GLN A 274 -50.70 -34.04 19.25
N ARG A 275 -51.52 -33.71 18.22
CA ARG A 275 -52.37 -32.51 18.01
C ARG A 275 -51.73 -31.10 18.09
N LEU A 276 -51.66 -30.35 16.98
CA LEU A 276 -52.75 -29.52 16.40
C LEU A 276 -53.57 -28.75 17.44
N LEU A 277 -53.34 -27.44 17.55
CA LEU A 277 -54.40 -26.44 17.72
C LEU A 277 -53.99 -25.18 16.96
N PHE A 278 -54.67 -24.97 15.83
CA PHE A 278 -54.68 -23.74 15.07
C PHE A 278 -55.51 -22.67 15.79
N ASP A 279 -55.03 -21.43 15.66
CA ASP A 279 -55.81 -20.25 15.28
C ASP A 279 -56.79 -19.62 16.31
N SER A 280 -56.54 -18.34 16.58
CA SER A 280 -57.60 -17.34 16.56
C SER A 280 -56.98 -15.94 16.46
N GLY A 281 -57.00 -15.39 15.26
CA GLY A 281 -56.68 -13.98 15.03
C GLY A 281 -57.62 -13.00 15.74
N LYS A 282 -57.14 -11.77 15.90
CA LYS A 282 -57.68 -10.60 15.18
C LYS A 282 -56.80 -9.35 15.39
N PRO A 283 -56.76 -8.44 14.38
CA PRO A 283 -56.07 -7.14 14.41
C PRO A 283 -57.04 -5.97 14.73
N PHE A 284 -56.55 -4.75 15.02
CA PHE A 284 -57.20 -3.42 14.83
C PHE A 284 -56.16 -2.34 15.31
N THR A 285 -55.49 -1.55 14.45
CA THR A 285 -55.74 -0.13 14.01
C THR A 285 -56.13 0.81 15.17
N GLU A 286 -55.57 2.01 15.36
CA GLU A 286 -55.25 3.14 14.46
C GLU A 286 -53.83 3.73 14.66
#